data_AF-A0ABD5DGB6-F1
#
_entry.id   AF-A0ABD5DGB6-F1
#
_cell.length_a   1.000
_cell.length_b   1.000
_cell.length_c   1.000
_cell.angle_alpha   90.00
_cell.angle_beta   90.00
_cell.angle_gamma   90.00
#
_symmetry.space_group_name_H-M   'P 1'
#
loop_
_entity.id
_entity.type
_entity.pdbx_description
1 polymer ?
#
loop_
_entity_poly.entity_id
_entity_poly.type
_entity_poly.pdbx_seq_one_letter_code
_entity_poly.pdbx_strand_id
1 'polypeptide(L)' 'MSQWVNICSIDDILPATGVCALLGQQQVAIFRPYHDDRVFAISNIDPFFNASV' A
#
# COMPACT_ATOMS: atom_id res chain seq x y z
N MET A 1 -2.70 -19.40 -8.20
CA MET A 1 -1.43 -19.29 -7.47
C MET A 1 -1.31 -17.85 -6.99
N SER A 2 -1.15 -17.62 -5.69
CA SER A 2 -0.98 -16.26 -5.16
C SER A 2 0.43 -15.78 -5.47
N GLN A 3 0.57 -14.77 -6.34
CA GLN A 3 1.85 -14.12 -6.58
C GLN A 3 2.06 -13.03 -5.54
N TRP A 4 3.08 -13.19 -4.71
CA TRP A 4 3.48 -12.21 -3.71
C TRP A 4 4.64 -11.40 -4.27
N VAL A 5 4.57 -10.08 -4.15
CA VAL A 5 5.63 -9.16 -4.59
C VAL A 5 6.08 -8.32 -3.41
N ASN A 6 7.39 -8.25 -3.20
CA ASN A 6 7.97 -7.39 -2.17
C ASN A 6 7.99 -5.94 -2.69
N ILE A 7 7.45 -5.03 -1.88
CA ILE A 7 7.39 -3.60 -2.21
C ILE A 7 8.42 -2.80 -1.42
N CYS A 8 8.34 -2.81 -0.08
CA CYS A 8 9.25 -2.09 0.82
C CYS A 8 9.34 -2.79 2.18
N SER A 9 10.28 -2.37 3.03
CA SER A 9 10.34 -2.86 4.41
C SER A 9 9.22 -2.24 5.24
N ILE A 10 8.75 -2.95 6.27
CA ILE A 10 7.75 -2.39 7.19
C ILE A 10 8.31 -1.21 7.99
N ASP A 11 9.63 -1.17 8.18
CA ASP A 11 10.33 -0.06 8.85
C ASP A 11 10.30 1.24 8.03
N ASP A 12 10.15 1.13 6.71
CA ASP A 12 9.99 2.29 5.82
C ASP A 12 8.58 2.89 5.91
N ILE A 13 7.61 2.13 6.45
CA ILE A 13 6.24 2.57 6.64
C ILE A 13 6.06 3.00 8.10
N LEU A 14 5.96 4.31 8.30
CA LEU A 14 5.72 4.86 9.62
C LEU A 14 4.35 4.41 10.15
N PRO A 15 4.24 4.09 11.46
CA PRO A 15 2.96 3.80 12.08
C PRO A 15 1.96 4.95 11.89
N ALA A 16 0.69 4.61 11.70
CA ALA A 16 -0.40 5.54 11.38
C ALA A 16 -0.24 6.31 10.05
N THR A 17 0.60 5.83 9.13
CA THR A 17 0.76 6.42 7.79
C THR A 17 0.41 5.46 6.67
N GLY A 18 0.12 6.02 5.50
CA GLY A 18 -0.05 5.31 4.25
C GLY A 18 1.04 5.69 3.26
N VAL A 19 1.53 4.71 2.50
CA VAL A 19 2.49 4.92 1.41
C VAL A 19 1.92 4.40 0.10
N CYS A 20 2.18 5.12 -0.99
CA CYS A 20 1.86 4.63 -2.33
C CYS A 20 3.06 3.89 -2.90
N ALA A 21 2.79 2.74 -3.51
CA ALA A 21 3.75 1.92 -4.19
C ALA A 21 3.32 1.67 -5.64
N LEU A 22 4.28 1.68 -6.55
CA LEU A 22 4.07 1.36 -7.95
C LEU A 22 4.46 -0.10 -8.19
N LEU A 23 3.47 -0.96 -8.40
CA LEU A 23 3.65 -2.35 -8.79
C LEU A 23 3.50 -2.49 -10.31
N GLY A 24 4.63 -2.39 -11.03
CA GLY A 24 4.63 -2.38 -12.49
C GLY A 24 3.94 -1.13 -13.04
N GLN A 25 2.70 -1.27 -13.53
CA GLN A 25 1.88 -0.15 -14.01
C GLN A 25 0.69 0.15 -13.07
N GLN A 26 0.52 -0.59 -11.98
CA GLN A 26 -0.58 -0.42 -11.04
C GLN A 26 -0.10 0.26 -9.76
N GLN A 27 -0.88 1.22 -9.26
CA GLN A 27 -0.58 1.87 -7.99
C GLN A 27 -1.34 1.18 -6.86
N VAL A 28 -0.62 0.89 -5.77
CA VAL A 28 -1.12 0.20 -4.58
C VAL A 28 -0.83 1.08 -3.37
N ALA A 29 -1.85 1.36 -2.56
CA ALA A 29 -1.72 2.07 -1.31
C ALA A 29 -1.55 1.06 -0.18
N ILE A 30 -0.51 1.23 0.62
CA ILE A 30 -0.21 0.41 1.78
C ILE A 30 -0.39 1.26 3.02
N PHE A 31 -1.33 0.86 3.88
CA PHE A 31 -1.63 1.54 5.12
C PHE A 31 -1.14 0.71 6.30
N ARG A 32 -0.44 1.36 7.22
CA ARG A 32 -0.02 0.80 8.50
C ARG A 32 -0.74 1.56 9.63
N PRO A 33 -1.97 1.15 10.01
CA PRO A 33 -2.75 1.90 10.99
C PRO A 33 -2.19 1.82 12.41
N TYR A 34 -1.48 0.74 12.75
CA TYR A 34 -0.96 0.50 14.10
C TYR A 34 0.56 0.32 14.09
N HIS A 35 1.17 0.34 15.27
CA HIS A 35 2.61 0.08 15.46
C HIS A 35 2.98 -1.40 15.31
N ASP A 36 2.01 -2.28 15.06
CA ASP A 36 2.27 -3.69 14.80
C ASP A 36 2.68 -3.92 13.34
N ASP A 37 2.92 -5.19 13.01
CA ASP A 37 3.33 -5.61 11.68
C ASP A 37 2.14 -5.81 10.72
N ARG A 38 0.94 -5.35 11.10
CA ARG A 38 -0.25 -5.46 10.26
C ARG A 38 -0.33 -4.29 9.30
N VAL A 39 -0.27 -4.63 8.02
CA VAL A 39 -0.41 -3.69 6.91
C VAL A 39 -1.61 -4.06 6.06
N PHE A 40 -2.25 -3.04 5.49
CA PHE A 40 -3.37 -3.18 4.58
C PHE A 40 -2.96 -2.66 3.22
N ALA A 41 -2.93 -3.53 2.21
CA ALA A 41 -2.65 -3.15 0.83
C ALA A 41 -3.98 -3.09 0.06
N ILE A 42 -4.33 -1.91 -0.45
CA ILE A 42 -5.51 -1.67 -1.28
C ILE A 42 -5.11 -0.97 -2.58
N SER A 43 -5.96 -1.00 -3.60
CA SER A 43 -5.72 -0.24 -4.83
C SER A 43 -5.68 1.26 -4.53
N ASN A 44 -4.62 1.96 -4.95
CA ASN A 44 -4.46 3.41 -4.75
C ASN A 44 -5.35 4.24 -5.70
N ILE A 45 -6.01 3.57 -6.65
CA ILE A 45 -6.87 4.23 -7.62
C ILE A 45 -8.30 4.09 -7.14
N ASP A 46 -8.89 5.21 -6.71
CA ASP A 46 -10.31 5.29 -6.43
C ASP A 46 -11.08 5.03 -7.75
N PRO A 47 -11.94 4.00 -7.81
CA PRO A 47 -12.63 3.63 -9.04
C PRO A 47 -13.71 4.63 -9.47
N PHE A 48 -14.10 5.57 -8.60
CA PHE A 48 -15.13 6.57 -8.85
C PHE A 48 -14.54 7.89 -9.35
N PHE A 49 -13.42 8.33 -8.77
CA PHE A 49 -12.81 9.62 -9.06
C PHE A 49 -11.48 9.52 -9.80
N ASN A 50 -10.96 8.30 -10.00
CA ASN A 50 -9.64 8.03 -10.59
C ASN A 50 -8.53 8.87 -9.93
N ALA A 51 -8.74 9.20 -8.65
CA ALA A 51 -7.87 9.99 -7.82
C ALA A 51 -6.92 9.05 -7.07
N SER A 52 -5.66 9.48 -6.96
CA SER A 52 -4.65 8.84 -6.11
C SER A 52 -4.86 9.35 -4.68
N VAL A 53 -5.14 8.46 -3.73
CA VAL A 53 -5.44 8.82 -2.32
C VAL A 53 -4.46 8.19 -1.35
#